data_AF-D1M7B1-F1
#
_entry.id   AF-D1M7B1-F1
#
_cell.length_a   1.000
_cell.length_b   1.000
_cell.length_c   1.000
_cell.angle_alpha   90.00
_cell.angle_beta   90.00
_cell.angle_gamma   90.00
#
_symmetry.space_group_name_H-M   'P 1'
#
loop_
_entity.id
_entity.type
_entity.pdbx_description
1 polymer ?
#
loop_
_entity_poly.entity_id
_entity_poly.type
_entity_poly.pdbx_seq_one_letter_code
_entity_poly.pdbx_strand_id
1 'polypeptide(L)'
;MAVPASPQHPRGYGILLLTLLLKALATTASACNHLRPQDATFSHDSLQLLRDMAPTLPQLCPQHNASCSFNDTILDTSNTRQADKTTHDILQHLFKILSSPSTPAHWNDSQRQSLLNRIHRYTQHLEQCLDSSDTRSRTRWPRNLHLAIKKHFSCLHTFLQDNDYSACAWEHVRLQARAWFLHIHNLTFITRT
;
A
#
# COMPACT_ATOMS: atom_id res chain seq x y z
N MET A 1 50.92 37.13 40.01
CA MET A 1 49.57 37.35 39.47
C MET A 1 49.33 36.29 38.41
N ALA A 2 48.36 35.39 38.63
CA ALA A 2 48.02 34.31 37.70
C ALA A 2 46.94 34.80 36.72
N VAL A 3 47.15 34.55 35.42
CA VAL A 3 46.18 34.82 34.35
C VAL A 3 45.19 33.64 34.30
N PRO A 4 43.86 33.86 34.32
CA PRO A 4 42.93 32.76 34.17
C PRO A 4 42.83 32.35 32.70
N ALA A 5 43.06 31.05 32.45
CA ALA A 5 42.83 30.44 31.14
C ALA A 5 41.34 30.51 30.79
N SER A 6 41.03 31.05 29.60
CA SER A 6 39.67 31.07 29.07
C SER A 6 39.16 29.64 28.82
N PRO A 7 37.87 29.36 29.07
CA PRO A 7 37.31 28.06 28.79
C PRO A 7 37.22 27.86 27.27
N GLN A 8 37.98 26.90 26.74
CA GLN A 8 37.83 26.47 25.36
C GLN A 8 36.49 25.75 25.23
N HIS A 9 35.50 26.44 24.67
CA HIS A 9 34.29 25.78 24.19
C HIS A 9 34.68 24.77 23.11
N PRO A 10 34.30 23.48 23.26
CA PRO A 10 34.69 22.47 22.31
C PRO A 10 33.82 22.62 21.05
N ARG A 11 34.31 23.44 20.12
CA ARG A 11 33.78 23.62 18.75
C ARG A 11 33.50 22.26 18.06
N GLY A 12 34.24 21.22 18.45
CA GLY A 12 34.06 19.84 18.00
C GLY A 12 32.75 19.18 18.45
N TYR A 13 32.24 19.47 19.65
CA TYR A 13 30.96 18.92 20.11
C TYR A 13 29.78 19.49 19.31
N GLY A 14 29.83 20.77 18.96
CA GLY A 14 28.84 21.41 18.11
C GLY A 14 28.79 20.80 16.70
N ILE A 15 29.96 20.54 16.11
CA ILE A 15 30.06 19.88 14.79
C ILE A 15 29.58 18.42 14.87
N LEU A 16 29.94 17.69 15.92
CA LEU A 16 29.50 16.30 16.11
C LEU A 16 27.97 16.22 16.24
N LEU A 17 27.37 17.06 17.08
CA LEU A 17 25.92 17.18 17.24
C LEU A 17 25.23 17.57 15.92
N LEU A 18 25.80 18.54 15.19
CA LEU A 18 25.25 18.95 13.89
C LEU A 18 25.29 17.80 12.87
N THR A 19 26.39 17.05 12.80
CA THR A 19 26.51 15.89 11.88
C THR A 19 25.59 14.74 12.27
N LEU A 20 25.40 14.48 13.56
CA LEU A 20 24.42 13.50 14.06
C LEU A 20 23.00 13.91 13.71
N LEU A 21 22.65 15.19 13.88
CA LEU A 21 21.34 15.74 13.50
C LEU A 21 21.11 15.69 11.98
N LEU A 22 22.11 16.05 11.17
CA LEU A 22 22.05 15.98 9.71
C LEU A 22 21.87 14.55 9.21
N LYS A 23 22.56 13.57 9.82
CA LYS A 23 22.38 12.14 9.51
C LYS A 23 20.98 11.66 9.90
N ALA A 24 20.48 12.05 11.07
CA ALA A 24 19.13 11.71 11.52
C ALA A 24 18.03 12.31 10.62
N LEU A 25 18.19 13.57 10.18
CA LEU A 25 17.28 14.21 9.21
C LEU A 25 17.37 13.57 7.82
N ALA A 26 18.57 13.17 7.39
CA ALA A 26 18.77 12.50 6.11
C ALA A 26 18.10 11.11 6.08
N THR A 27 18.16 10.35 7.19
CA THR A 27 17.55 9.02 7.28
C THR A 27 16.02 9.04 7.19
N THR A 28 15.36 10.07 7.73
CA THR A 28 13.89 10.20 7.67
C THR A 28 13.41 10.72 6.32
N ALA A 29 14.13 11.70 5.72
CA ALA A 29 13.84 12.18 4.37
C ALA A 29 14.14 11.12 3.29
N SER A 30 15.13 10.24 3.49
CA SER A 30 15.51 9.21 2.51
C SER A 30 14.46 8.10 2.37
N ALA A 31 13.74 7.76 3.44
CA ALA A 31 12.77 6.66 3.41
C ALA A 31 11.66 6.91 2.37
N CYS A 32 11.16 8.14 2.27
CA CYS A 32 10.13 8.49 1.28
C CYS A 32 10.65 8.89 -0.10
N ASN A 33 11.91 9.31 -0.20
CA ASN A 33 12.53 9.52 -1.50
C ASN A 33 12.65 8.21 -2.30
N HIS A 34 12.81 7.06 -1.63
CA HIS A 34 12.79 5.73 -2.26
C HIS A 34 11.40 5.22 -2.62
N LEU A 35 10.34 5.82 -2.08
CA LEU A 35 8.97 5.45 -2.38
C LEU A 35 8.60 5.85 -3.81
N ARG A 36 9.01 7.06 -4.24
CA ARG A 36 8.66 7.64 -5.55
C ARG A 36 9.03 6.76 -6.76
N PRO A 37 10.22 6.13 -6.85
CA PRO A 37 10.51 5.20 -7.93
C PRO A 37 9.71 3.89 -7.85
N GLN A 38 9.39 3.41 -6.64
CA GLN A 38 8.58 2.20 -6.46
C GLN A 38 7.12 2.45 -6.84
N ASP A 39 6.58 3.63 -6.48
CA ASP A 39 5.21 4.05 -6.82
C ASP A 39 4.97 4.00 -8.34
N ALA A 40 5.96 4.44 -9.12
CA ALA A 40 5.86 4.54 -10.58
C ALA A 40 5.61 3.19 -11.27
N THR A 41 6.18 2.10 -10.76
CA THR A 41 6.05 0.77 -11.38
C THR A 41 5.15 -0.18 -10.60
N PHE A 42 4.85 0.12 -9.33
CA PHE A 42 4.12 -0.78 -8.44
C PHE A 42 2.79 -1.26 -9.04
N SER A 43 1.92 -0.32 -9.45
CA SER A 43 0.59 -0.68 -9.96
C SER A 43 0.67 -1.44 -11.29
N HIS A 44 1.54 -1.00 -12.21
CA HIS A 44 1.75 -1.68 -13.49
C HIS A 44 2.20 -3.14 -13.29
N ASP A 45 3.25 -3.34 -12.49
CA ASP A 45 3.82 -4.67 -12.24
C ASP A 45 2.83 -5.56 -11.49
N SER A 46 2.08 -5.00 -10.52
CA SER A 46 1.08 -5.75 -9.77
C SER A 46 -0.09 -6.20 -10.66
N LEU A 47 -0.52 -5.33 -11.59
CA LEU A 47 -1.54 -5.68 -12.60
C LEU A 47 -1.05 -6.76 -13.56
N GLN A 48 0.22 -6.73 -13.94
CA GLN A 48 0.83 -7.78 -14.75
C GLN A 48 0.86 -9.11 -14.00
N LEU A 49 1.38 -9.13 -12.77
CA LEU A 49 1.41 -10.34 -11.94
C LEU A 49 0.00 -10.91 -11.67
N LEU A 50 -1.00 -10.05 -11.46
CA LEU A 50 -2.39 -10.46 -11.26
C LEU A 50 -3.01 -11.11 -12.51
N ARG A 51 -2.60 -10.66 -13.71
CA ARG A 51 -3.00 -11.26 -14.98
C ARG A 51 -2.28 -12.59 -15.22
N ASP A 52 -0.98 -12.64 -14.96
CA ASP A 52 -0.15 -13.82 -15.19
C ASP A 52 -0.45 -14.94 -14.17
N MET A 53 -0.93 -14.57 -12.98
CA MET A 53 -1.42 -15.49 -11.95
C MET A 53 -2.61 -16.32 -12.42
N ALA A 54 -3.55 -15.75 -13.17
CA ALA A 54 -4.81 -16.40 -13.50
C ALA A 54 -5.04 -16.30 -15.01
N PRO A 55 -4.49 -17.24 -15.81
CA PRO A 55 -4.80 -17.31 -17.22
C PRO A 55 -6.31 -17.43 -17.41
N THR A 56 -6.84 -16.74 -18.44
CA THR A 56 -8.27 -16.60 -18.68
C THR A 56 -8.99 -17.94 -18.66
N LEU A 57 -10.06 -18.05 -17.85
CA LEU A 57 -10.88 -19.24 -17.80
C LEU A 57 -11.50 -19.54 -19.18
N PRO A 58 -11.49 -20.81 -19.65
CA PRO A 58 -12.12 -21.19 -20.91
C PRO A 58 -13.64 -20.97 -20.95
N GLN A 59 -14.28 -20.91 -19.77
CA GLN A 59 -15.72 -20.71 -19.62
C GLN A 59 -16.01 -19.33 -19.03
N LEU A 60 -17.02 -18.66 -19.59
CA LEU A 60 -17.48 -17.37 -19.12
C LEU A 60 -18.15 -17.55 -17.75
N CYS A 61 -17.58 -16.96 -16.71
CA CYS A 61 -18.24 -16.94 -15.41
C CYS A 61 -19.55 -16.15 -15.49
N PRO A 62 -20.65 -16.64 -14.88
CA PRO A 62 -21.90 -15.89 -14.82
C PRO A 62 -21.63 -14.51 -14.23
N GLN A 63 -22.25 -13.48 -14.79
CA GLN A 63 -22.09 -12.14 -14.24
C GLN A 63 -22.75 -12.12 -12.85
N HIS A 64 -21.93 -12.10 -11.79
CA HIS A 64 -22.45 -11.98 -10.43
C HIS A 64 -22.87 -10.53 -10.25
N ASN A 65 -24.17 -10.26 -10.43
CA ASN A 65 -24.73 -8.92 -10.30
C ASN A 65 -24.36 -8.33 -8.93
N ALA A 66 -23.65 -7.20 -8.95
CA ALA A 66 -23.47 -6.21 -7.87
C ALA A 66 -23.09 -6.71 -6.45
N SER A 67 -22.77 -7.98 -6.23
CA SER A 67 -22.75 -8.59 -4.89
C SER A 67 -21.83 -7.85 -3.91
N CYS A 68 -20.68 -7.37 -4.40
CA CYS A 68 -19.75 -6.55 -3.63
C CYS A 68 -19.27 -5.32 -4.41
N SER A 69 -20.17 -4.50 -4.93
CA SER A 69 -19.78 -3.26 -5.61
C SER A 69 -19.06 -2.30 -4.66
N PHE A 70 -17.96 -1.72 -5.13
CA PHE A 70 -17.25 -0.64 -4.45
C PHE A 70 -17.31 0.62 -5.32
N ASN A 71 -17.72 1.74 -4.71
CA ASN A 71 -17.72 3.04 -5.35
C ASN A 71 -16.45 3.79 -4.92
N ASP A 72 -15.56 4.02 -5.88
CA ASP A 72 -14.22 4.58 -5.68
C ASP A 72 -14.19 6.11 -5.60
N THR A 73 -15.30 6.79 -5.88
CA THR A 73 -15.41 8.27 -5.79
C THR A 73 -15.09 8.86 -4.41
N ILE A 74 -15.13 8.05 -3.34
CA ILE A 74 -14.84 8.49 -1.96
C ILE A 74 -13.32 8.49 -1.67
N LEU A 75 -12.52 7.90 -2.54
CA LEU A 75 -11.07 7.76 -2.34
C LEU A 75 -10.26 8.90 -2.92
N ASP A 76 -10.86 9.74 -3.77
CA ASP A 76 -10.15 10.85 -4.41
C ASP A 76 -9.60 11.83 -3.36
N THR A 77 -8.28 12.01 -3.38
CA THR A 77 -7.60 12.93 -2.49
C THR A 77 -6.36 13.48 -3.16
N SER A 78 -6.10 14.78 -2.99
CA SER A 78 -4.83 15.41 -3.35
C SER A 78 -3.81 15.37 -2.20
N ASN A 79 -4.20 14.85 -1.02
CA ASN A 79 -3.30 14.75 0.12
C ASN A 79 -2.48 13.46 0.06
N THR A 80 -1.18 13.58 -0.19
CA THR A 80 -0.24 12.44 -0.31
C THR A 80 -0.26 11.52 0.90
N ARG A 81 -0.28 12.07 2.14
CA ARG A 81 -0.30 11.26 3.36
C ARG A 81 -1.60 10.47 3.51
N GLN A 82 -2.73 11.06 3.09
CA GLN A 82 -4.02 10.37 3.07
C GLN A 82 -4.05 9.28 2.00
N ALA A 83 -3.51 9.55 0.82
CA ALA A 83 -3.35 8.54 -0.23
C ALA A 83 -2.49 7.37 0.26
N ASP A 84 -1.34 7.63 0.89
CA ASP A 84 -0.45 6.57 1.39
C ASP A 84 -1.11 5.68 2.44
N LYS A 85 -1.85 6.27 3.38
CA LYS A 85 -2.64 5.50 4.37
C LYS A 85 -3.73 4.67 3.70
N THR A 86 -4.39 5.23 2.69
CA THR A 86 -5.46 4.59 1.96
C THR A 86 -4.91 3.42 1.13
N THR A 87 -3.81 3.63 0.42
CA THR A 87 -3.07 2.60 -0.31
C THR A 87 -2.60 1.49 0.61
N HIS A 88 -2.00 1.83 1.76
CA HIS A 88 -1.59 0.84 2.76
C HIS A 88 -2.77 -0.04 3.20
N ASP A 89 -3.91 0.56 3.56
CA ASP A 89 -5.11 -0.17 4.00
C ASP A 89 -5.64 -1.12 2.93
N ILE A 90 -5.80 -0.64 1.70
CA ILE A 90 -6.27 -1.44 0.56
C ILE A 90 -5.33 -2.63 0.33
N LEU A 91 -4.02 -2.39 0.37
CA LEU A 91 -3.02 -3.42 0.13
C LEU A 91 -2.97 -4.47 1.24
N GLN A 92 -3.18 -4.09 2.51
CA GLN A 92 -3.33 -5.05 3.61
C GLN A 92 -4.52 -5.99 3.38
N HIS A 93 -5.65 -5.44 2.93
CA HIS A 93 -6.83 -6.26 2.62
C HIS A 93 -6.62 -7.14 1.39
N LEU A 94 -5.99 -6.62 0.32
CA LEU A 94 -5.62 -7.40 -0.86
C LEU A 94 -4.66 -8.53 -0.53
N PHE A 95 -3.63 -8.26 0.29
CA PHE A 95 -2.70 -9.29 0.74
C PHE A 95 -3.45 -10.42 1.44
N LYS A 96 -4.32 -10.09 2.39
CA LYS A 96 -5.09 -11.06 3.17
C LYS A 96 -6.01 -11.94 2.31
N ILE A 97 -6.73 -11.36 1.35
CA ILE A 97 -7.64 -12.14 0.51
C ILE A 97 -6.88 -12.98 -0.52
N LEU A 98 -5.80 -12.45 -1.14
CA LEU A 98 -5.01 -13.16 -2.14
C LEU A 98 -4.05 -14.19 -1.54
N SER A 99 -3.75 -14.11 -0.25
CA SER A 99 -2.97 -15.12 0.48
C SER A 99 -3.81 -16.29 0.98
N SER A 100 -5.10 -16.36 0.62
CA SER A 100 -5.99 -17.44 1.05
C SER A 100 -5.43 -18.81 0.64
N PRO A 101 -5.54 -19.84 1.51
CA PRO A 101 -5.17 -21.21 1.13
C PRO A 101 -6.16 -21.83 0.12
N SER A 102 -7.37 -21.27 0.00
CA SER A 102 -8.45 -21.80 -0.83
C SER A 102 -8.49 -21.22 -2.24
N THR A 103 -7.35 -20.74 -2.77
CA THR A 103 -7.28 -20.20 -4.13
C THR A 103 -7.46 -21.29 -5.19
N PRO A 104 -7.94 -20.96 -6.41
CA PRO A 104 -8.18 -21.94 -7.46
C PRO A 104 -6.90 -22.66 -7.90
N ALA A 105 -7.00 -23.96 -8.18
CA ALA A 105 -5.86 -24.79 -8.60
C ALA A 105 -5.22 -24.35 -9.94
N HIS A 106 -5.95 -23.64 -10.78
CA HIS A 106 -5.44 -23.15 -12.07
C HIS A 106 -4.62 -21.85 -11.94
N TRP A 107 -4.53 -21.26 -10.74
CA TRP A 107 -3.69 -20.10 -10.51
C TRP A 107 -2.21 -20.50 -10.51
N ASN A 108 -1.37 -19.70 -11.14
CA ASN A 108 0.07 -19.84 -11.09
C ASN A 108 0.60 -19.34 -9.73
N ASP A 109 0.98 -20.29 -8.88
CA ASP A 109 1.50 -20.01 -7.54
C ASP A 109 2.75 -19.11 -7.55
N SER A 110 3.65 -19.26 -8.52
CA SER A 110 4.85 -18.42 -8.60
C SER A 110 4.51 -16.95 -8.84
N GLN A 111 3.57 -16.68 -9.75
CA GLN A 111 3.06 -15.34 -10.00
C GLN A 111 2.29 -14.79 -8.80
N ARG A 112 1.52 -15.64 -8.11
CA ARG A 112 0.85 -15.28 -6.85
C ARG A 112 1.83 -14.86 -5.77
N GLN A 113 2.86 -15.66 -5.51
CA GLN A 113 3.86 -15.34 -4.50
C GLN A 113 4.63 -14.07 -4.86
N SER A 114 4.95 -13.87 -6.14
CA SER A 114 5.57 -12.64 -6.62
C SER A 114 4.69 -11.42 -6.36
N LEU A 115 3.38 -11.52 -6.59
CA LEU A 115 2.42 -10.46 -6.27
C LEU A 115 2.35 -10.18 -4.76
N LEU A 116 2.20 -11.22 -3.94
CA LEU A 116 2.12 -11.08 -2.48
C LEU A 116 3.40 -10.45 -1.89
N ASN A 117 4.57 -10.90 -2.35
CA ASN A 117 5.86 -10.33 -1.94
C ASN A 117 5.99 -8.86 -2.34
N ARG A 118 5.51 -8.49 -3.52
CA ARG A 118 5.49 -7.10 -3.98
C ARG A 118 4.58 -6.24 -3.12
N ILE A 119 3.36 -6.69 -2.85
CA ILE A 119 2.41 -6.01 -1.95
C ILE A 119 3.07 -5.81 -0.58
N HIS A 120 3.62 -6.87 0.01
CA HIS A 120 4.25 -6.83 1.32
C HIS A 120 5.43 -5.85 1.40
N ARG A 121 6.33 -5.88 0.41
CA ARG A 121 7.47 -4.94 0.36
C ARG A 121 6.99 -3.50 0.27
N TYR A 122 6.00 -3.23 -0.57
CA TYR A 122 5.51 -1.88 -0.78
C TYR A 122 4.75 -1.36 0.45
N THR A 123 3.96 -2.19 1.15
CA THR A 123 3.34 -1.79 2.42
C THR A 123 4.35 -1.52 3.52
N GLN A 124 5.43 -2.31 3.62
CA GLN A 124 6.52 -2.04 4.57
C GLN A 124 7.21 -0.69 4.30
N HIS A 125 7.41 -0.33 3.03
CA HIS A 125 7.96 0.98 2.69
C HIS A 125 6.97 2.12 3.00
N LEU A 126 5.67 1.93 2.77
CA LEU A 126 4.64 2.89 3.16
C LEU A 126 4.61 3.11 4.68
N GLU A 127 4.75 2.06 5.48
CA GLU A 127 4.80 2.14 6.95
C GLU A 127 5.99 2.98 7.42
N GLN A 128 7.19 2.69 6.92
CA GLN A 128 8.41 3.47 7.24
C GLN A 128 8.22 4.96 6.90
N CYS A 129 7.57 5.24 5.77
CA CYS A 129 7.23 6.60 5.37
C CYS A 129 6.24 7.28 6.31
N LEU A 130 5.16 6.59 6.65
CA LEU A 130 4.10 7.12 7.51
C LEU A 130 4.60 7.34 8.94
N ASP A 131 5.47 6.47 9.46
CA ASP A 131 6.05 6.54 10.80
C ASP A 131 7.14 7.61 10.93
N SER A 132 7.96 7.82 9.89
CA SER A 132 9.00 8.86 9.88
C SER A 132 8.44 10.30 9.83
N SER A 133 7.15 10.47 9.49
CA SER A 133 6.46 11.76 9.45
C SER A 133 5.86 12.12 10.83
N ASP A 134 6.68 12.75 11.67
CA ASP A 134 6.33 13.16 13.04
C ASP A 134 5.09 14.08 13.13
N THR A 135 4.12 13.63 13.96
CA THR A 135 3.02 14.26 14.73
C THR A 135 2.27 15.54 14.31
N ARG A 136 2.70 16.35 13.34
CA ARG A 136 2.07 17.67 13.07
C ARG A 136 0.87 17.61 12.12
N SER A 137 0.80 16.59 11.27
CA SER A 137 -0.34 16.32 10.38
C SER A 137 -1.28 15.32 11.04
N ARG A 138 -2.21 15.83 11.85
CA ARG A 138 -3.45 15.14 12.20
C ARG A 138 -4.41 15.15 10.99
N THR A 139 -3.93 14.77 9.80
CA THR A 139 -4.84 14.46 8.70
C THR A 139 -5.61 13.22 9.15
N ARG A 140 -6.80 13.50 9.68
CA ARG A 140 -7.71 12.49 10.20
C ARG A 140 -8.19 11.71 9.00
N TRP A 141 -7.79 10.45 8.94
CA TRP A 141 -8.33 9.52 7.97
C TRP A 141 -9.84 9.56 8.05
N PRO A 142 -10.55 9.88 6.96
CA PRO A 142 -12.00 9.90 6.98
C PRO A 142 -12.51 8.53 7.45
N ARG A 143 -13.15 8.49 8.62
CA ARG A 143 -13.59 7.23 9.26
C ARG A 143 -14.54 6.45 8.33
N ASN A 144 -15.34 7.17 7.55
CA ASN A 144 -16.19 6.65 6.50
C ASN A 144 -15.40 5.88 5.41
N LEU A 145 -14.22 6.35 5.04
CA LEU A 145 -13.39 5.73 4.01
C LEU A 145 -12.87 4.36 4.44
N HIS A 146 -12.25 4.29 5.62
CA HIS A 146 -11.78 3.03 6.19
C HIS A 146 -12.93 2.02 6.37
N LEU A 147 -14.10 2.48 6.84
CA LEU A 147 -15.28 1.63 6.96
C LEU A 147 -15.78 1.11 5.60
N ALA A 148 -15.73 1.93 4.55
CA ALA A 148 -16.15 1.53 3.21
C ALA A 148 -15.22 0.45 2.63
N ILE A 149 -13.90 0.65 2.74
CA ILE A 149 -12.88 -0.33 2.33
C ILE A 149 -13.12 -1.66 3.07
N LYS A 150 -13.19 -1.60 4.41
CA LYS A 150 -13.42 -2.77 5.25
C LYS A 150 -14.72 -3.49 4.88
N LYS A 151 -15.82 -2.76 4.67
CA LYS A 151 -17.12 -3.32 4.28
C LYS A 151 -17.03 -4.05 2.94
N HIS A 152 -16.35 -3.46 1.97
CA HIS A 152 -16.17 -4.09 0.66
C HIS A 152 -15.38 -5.40 0.75
N PHE A 153 -14.22 -5.41 1.43
CA PHE A 153 -13.45 -6.65 1.59
C PHE A 153 -14.14 -7.70 2.46
N SER A 154 -14.91 -7.27 3.47
CA SER A 154 -15.77 -8.18 4.23
C SER A 154 -16.81 -8.83 3.33
N CYS A 155 -17.42 -8.06 2.43
CA CYS A 155 -18.35 -8.60 1.44
C CYS A 155 -17.65 -9.63 0.54
N LEU A 156 -16.45 -9.35 0.04
CA LEU A 156 -15.70 -10.29 -0.81
C LEU A 156 -15.38 -11.61 -0.09
N HIS A 157 -15.03 -11.54 1.20
CA HIS A 157 -14.82 -12.75 1.99
C HIS A 157 -16.11 -13.57 2.13
N THR A 158 -17.24 -12.93 2.45
CA THR A 158 -18.55 -13.61 2.53
C THR A 158 -18.96 -14.17 1.18
N PHE A 159 -18.76 -13.42 0.10
CA PHE A 159 -19.05 -13.87 -1.26
C PHE A 159 -18.25 -15.11 -1.66
N LEU A 160 -16.97 -15.20 -1.29
CA LEU A 160 -16.17 -16.41 -1.49
C LEU A 160 -16.74 -17.60 -0.72
N GLN A 161 -17.18 -17.38 0.52
CA GLN A 161 -17.79 -18.43 1.36
C GLN A 161 -19.11 -18.92 0.78
N ASP A 162 -20.00 -18.00 0.39
CA ASP A 162 -21.33 -18.31 -0.15
C ASP A 162 -21.28 -19.00 -1.52
N ASN A 163 -20.14 -18.92 -2.22
CA ASN A 163 -19.91 -19.52 -3.53
C ASN A 163 -18.85 -20.63 -3.49
N ASP A 164 -18.67 -21.26 -2.32
CA ASP A 164 -17.81 -22.43 -2.09
C ASP A 164 -16.37 -22.27 -2.62
N TYR A 165 -15.84 -21.05 -2.60
CA TYR A 165 -14.52 -20.72 -3.14
C TYR A 165 -14.32 -21.20 -4.59
N SER A 166 -15.39 -21.22 -5.39
CA SER A 166 -15.35 -21.66 -6.78
C SER A 166 -14.40 -20.82 -7.62
N ALA A 167 -13.94 -21.38 -8.74
CA ALA A 167 -13.08 -20.67 -9.70
C ALA A 167 -13.71 -19.34 -10.17
N CYS A 168 -15.03 -19.30 -10.34
CA CYS A 168 -15.74 -18.08 -10.73
C CYS A 168 -15.87 -17.06 -9.60
N ALA A 169 -16.01 -17.50 -8.36
CA ALA A 169 -15.99 -16.59 -7.22
C ALA A 169 -14.62 -15.90 -7.09
N TRP A 170 -13.54 -16.65 -7.30
CA TRP A 170 -12.18 -16.11 -7.33
C TRP A 170 -11.91 -15.21 -8.52
N GLU A 171 -12.49 -15.49 -9.69
CA GLU A 171 -12.41 -14.58 -10.84
C GLU A 171 -13.06 -13.23 -10.52
N HIS A 172 -14.20 -13.21 -9.82
CA HIS A 172 -14.80 -11.96 -9.34
C HIS A 172 -13.85 -11.20 -8.39
N VAL A 173 -13.25 -11.88 -7.41
CA VAL A 173 -12.26 -11.27 -6.50
C VAL A 173 -11.06 -10.72 -7.26
N ARG A 174 -10.58 -11.43 -8.29
CA ARG A 174 -9.47 -10.99 -9.14
C ARG A 174 -9.83 -9.70 -9.91
N LEU A 175 -11.05 -9.60 -10.43
CA LEU A 175 -11.53 -8.38 -11.08
C LEU A 175 -11.62 -7.19 -10.11
N GLN A 176 -12.06 -7.41 -8.87
CA GLN A 176 -12.06 -6.38 -7.84
C GLN A 176 -10.64 -5.98 -7.46
N ALA A 177 -9.72 -6.93 -7.31
CA ALA A 177 -8.30 -6.64 -7.06
C ALA A 177 -7.69 -5.80 -8.20
N ARG A 178 -8.01 -6.11 -9.45
CA ARG A 178 -7.61 -5.31 -10.61
C ARG A 178 -8.11 -3.87 -10.51
N ALA A 179 -9.39 -3.67 -10.15
CA ALA A 179 -9.96 -2.33 -9.96
C ALA A 179 -9.21 -1.56 -8.86
N TRP A 180 -8.88 -2.21 -7.74
CA TRP A 180 -8.09 -1.60 -6.66
C TRP A 180 -6.68 -1.19 -7.09
N PHE A 181 -5.96 -2.01 -7.86
CA PHE A 181 -4.64 -1.63 -8.36
C PHE A 181 -4.68 -0.45 -9.34
N LEU A 182 -5.71 -0.39 -10.20
CA LEU A 182 -5.94 0.76 -11.07
C LEU A 182 -6.24 2.02 -10.24
N HIS A 183 -7.04 1.89 -9.19
CA HIS A 183 -7.32 2.99 -8.30
C HIS A 183 -6.05 3.50 -7.57
N ILE A 184 -5.22 2.59 -7.06
CA ILE A 184 -3.92 2.94 -6.46
C ILE A 184 -3.01 3.67 -7.47
N HIS A 185 -3.02 3.26 -8.73
CA HIS A 185 -2.30 3.97 -9.79
C HIS A 185 -2.77 5.43 -9.92
N ASN A 186 -4.08 5.66 -9.90
CA ASN A 186 -4.63 7.02 -9.97
C ASN A 186 -4.29 7.84 -8.73
N LEU A 187 -4.41 7.27 -7.52
CA LEU A 187 -4.06 7.96 -6.27
C LEU A 187 -2.59 8.38 -6.23
N THR A 188 -1.69 7.49 -6.66
CA THR A 188 -0.25 7.78 -6.71
C THR A 188 0.07 8.84 -7.76
N PHE A 189 -0.60 8.80 -8.92
CA PHE A 189 -0.47 9.81 -9.96
C PHE A 189 -0.94 11.21 -9.51
N ILE A 190 -2.12 11.31 -8.88
CA ILE A 190 -2.72 12.59 -8.46
C ILE A 190 -1.93 13.26 -7.34
N THR A 191 -1.37 12.49 -6.40
CA THR A 191 -0.77 13.06 -5.17
C THR A 191 0.72 13.37 -5.25
N ARG A 192 1.38 13.02 -6.36
CA ARG A 192 2.83 13.11 -6.53
C ARG A 192 3.28 13.72 -7.87
N THR A 193 2.33 14.33 -8.60
CA THR A 193 2.58 15.25 -9.73
C THR A 193 2.73 16.68 -9.22
#